data_AF-A0A956SY02-F1
#
_entry.id   AF-A0A956SY02-F1
#
_cell.length_a   1.000
_cell.length_b   1.000
_cell.length_c   1.000
_cell.angle_alpha   90.00
_cell.angle_beta   90.00
_cell.angle_gamma   90.00
#
_symmetry.space_group_name_H-M   'P 1'
#
loop_
_entity.id
_entity.type
_entity.pdbx_description
1 polymer ?
#
loop_
_entity_poly.entity_id
_entity_poly.type
_entity_poly.pdbx_seq_one_letter_code
_entity_poly.pdbx_strand_id
1 'polypeptide(L)'
;DQATHNNIAVALSARCKWAEALKALEKARKLGANHPLVDTNLGLCYLRLGSPSPGYYWLLRALSLNPGFFQASRVLAAQSFLSENQERALHWSTTSLRSAPKNRIARVLAGNILEKSGAVSEADSHRNFAHTLPKQHPLRDHLITEGTPVPWTLYLDGQDDGLLRRMEIVEAGARVRQPLQFLDRHASCEGAFRALGRVLEVEDLP
;
A
#
# COMPACT_ATOMS: atom_id res chain seq x y z
N ASP A 1 -19.15 7.82 7.32
CA ASP A 1 -19.20 6.59 6.49
C ASP A 1 -17.93 5.76 6.72
N GLN A 2 -17.83 4.56 6.12
CA GLN A 2 -16.67 3.67 6.28
C GLN A 2 -15.34 4.35 5.90
N ALA A 3 -15.32 5.08 4.77
CA ALA A 3 -14.14 5.78 4.27
C ALA A 3 -13.63 6.84 5.25
N THR A 4 -14.54 7.66 5.82
CA THR A 4 -14.16 8.69 6.80
C THR A 4 -13.49 8.08 8.03
N HIS A 5 -14.05 7.02 8.58
CA HIS A 5 -13.46 6.37 9.75
C HIS A 5 -12.11 5.70 9.45
N ASN A 6 -11.94 5.14 8.25
CA ASN A 6 -10.64 4.66 7.78
C ASN A 6 -9.61 5.81 7.70
N ASN A 7 -9.97 6.92 7.06
CA ASN A 7 -9.05 8.03 6.85
C ASN A 7 -8.68 8.72 8.18
N ILE A 8 -9.62 8.81 9.12
CA ILE A 8 -9.34 9.23 10.51
C ILE A 8 -8.31 8.29 11.14
N ALA A 9 -8.48 6.97 10.98
CA ALA A 9 -7.52 6.02 11.51
C ALA A 9 -6.13 6.17 10.89
N VAL A 10 -6.03 6.40 9.58
CA VAL A 10 -4.75 6.66 8.91
C VAL A 10 -4.08 7.92 9.48
N ALA A 11 -4.85 9.00 9.70
CA ALA A 11 -4.33 10.21 10.32
C ALA A 11 -3.87 9.98 11.78
N LEU A 12 -4.58 9.14 12.54
CA LEU A 12 -4.19 8.75 13.90
C LEU A 12 -2.93 7.88 13.90
N SER A 13 -2.84 6.92 12.98
CA SER A 13 -1.68 6.07 12.76
C SER A 13 -0.44 6.88 12.39
N ALA A 14 -0.57 7.91 11.56
CA ALA A 14 0.50 8.85 11.23
C ALA A 14 0.98 9.66 12.45
N ARG A 15 0.21 9.71 13.54
CA ARG A 15 0.60 10.31 14.82
C ARG A 15 0.99 9.27 15.87
N CYS A 16 1.24 8.03 15.46
CA CYS A 16 1.53 6.88 16.33
C CYS A 16 0.44 6.56 17.37
N LYS A 17 -0.79 7.06 17.17
CA LYS A 17 -1.94 6.80 18.05
C LYS A 17 -2.64 5.51 17.66
N TRP A 18 -1.91 4.40 17.69
CA TRP A 18 -2.35 3.10 17.15
C TRP A 18 -3.61 2.55 17.81
N ALA A 19 -3.78 2.75 19.13
CA ALA A 19 -4.98 2.30 19.85
C ALA A 19 -6.24 3.10 19.47
N GLU A 20 -6.10 4.42 19.25
CA GLU A 20 -7.21 5.25 18.76
C GLU A 20 -7.53 4.92 17.30
N ALA A 21 -6.51 4.69 16.48
CA ALA A 21 -6.65 4.27 15.09
C ALA A 21 -7.41 2.93 14.98
N LEU A 22 -7.10 1.97 15.85
CA LEU A 22 -7.79 0.69 15.89
C LEU A 22 -9.29 0.86 16.16
N LYS A 23 -9.67 1.69 17.15
CA LYS A 23 -11.08 2.00 17.44
C LYS A 23 -11.79 2.64 16.24
N ALA A 24 -11.11 3.51 15.50
CA ALA A 24 -11.65 4.13 14.30
C ALA A 24 -11.84 3.11 13.17
N LEU A 25 -10.89 2.18 12.97
CA LEU A 25 -11.01 1.12 11.98
C LEU A 25 -12.10 0.10 12.32
N GLU A 26 -12.28 -0.23 13.60
CA GLU A 26 -13.39 -1.07 14.04
C GLU A 26 -14.74 -0.45 13.71
N LYS A 27 -14.88 0.88 13.86
CA LYS A 27 -16.07 1.62 13.41
C LYS A 27 -16.20 1.57 11.89
N ALA A 28 -15.12 1.80 11.14
CA ALA A 28 -15.12 1.72 9.68
C ALA A 28 -15.61 0.34 9.20
N ARG A 29 -15.14 -0.74 9.82
CA ARG A 29 -15.54 -2.12 9.53
C ARG A 29 -17.01 -2.40 9.85
N LYS A 30 -17.55 -1.83 10.95
CA LYS A 30 -18.98 -1.98 11.31
C LYS A 30 -19.91 -1.23 10.36
N LEU A 31 -19.44 -0.14 9.75
CA LEU A 31 -20.26 0.79 8.97
C LEU A 31 -20.31 0.50 7.47
N GLY A 32 -19.50 -0.42 6.94
CA GLY A 32 -19.47 -0.70 5.51
C GLY A 32 -19.20 -2.16 5.19
N ALA A 33 -19.31 -2.49 3.90
CA ALA A 33 -19.02 -3.82 3.38
C ALA A 33 -17.55 -4.22 3.62
N ASN A 34 -17.25 -5.51 3.47
CA ASN A 34 -15.90 -6.04 3.61
C ASN A 34 -14.94 -5.34 2.63
N HIS A 35 -14.08 -4.45 3.16
CA HIS A 35 -13.15 -3.67 2.37
C HIS A 35 -11.69 -4.08 2.66
N PRO A 36 -10.93 -4.60 1.67
CA PRO A 36 -9.55 -5.05 1.84
C PRO A 36 -8.63 -4.01 2.47
N LEU A 37 -8.79 -2.74 2.10
CA LEU A 37 -7.99 -1.65 2.68
C LEU A 37 -8.24 -1.43 4.17
N VAL A 38 -9.49 -1.54 4.63
CA VAL A 38 -9.82 -1.41 6.07
C VAL A 38 -9.17 -2.56 6.84
N ASP A 39 -9.28 -3.78 6.31
CA ASP A 39 -8.63 -4.97 6.87
C ASP A 39 -7.10 -4.84 6.88
N THR A 40 -6.52 -4.27 5.81
CA THR A 40 -5.08 -4.01 5.74
C THR A 40 -4.62 -3.03 6.80
N ASN A 41 -5.37 -1.94 7.00
CA ASN A 41 -5.06 -0.94 8.01
C ASN A 41 -5.28 -1.47 9.43
N LEU A 42 -6.27 -2.36 9.65
CA LEU A 42 -6.43 -3.09 10.91
C LEU A 42 -5.21 -3.95 11.18
N GLY A 43 -4.81 -4.75 10.19
CA GLY A 43 -3.63 -5.60 10.27
C GLY A 43 -2.38 -4.81 10.65
N LEU A 44 -2.12 -3.71 9.95
CA LEU A 44 -1.02 -2.80 10.24
C LEU A 44 -1.10 -2.24 11.68
N CYS A 45 -2.26 -1.81 12.15
CA CYS A 45 -2.41 -1.31 13.52
C CYS A 45 -2.09 -2.39 14.56
N TYR A 46 -2.56 -3.62 14.38
CA TYR A 46 -2.24 -4.73 15.27
C TYR A 46 -0.74 -5.07 15.28
N LEU A 47 -0.09 -5.08 14.11
CA LEU A 47 1.36 -5.26 14.02
C LEU A 47 2.11 -4.19 14.84
N ARG A 48 1.70 -2.92 14.72
CA ARG A 48 2.32 -1.79 15.44
C ARG A 48 2.03 -1.77 16.92
N LEU A 49 0.92 -2.38 17.36
CA LEU A 49 0.59 -2.61 18.76
C LEU A 49 1.30 -3.84 19.36
N GLY A 50 2.20 -4.50 18.61
CA GLY A 50 2.91 -5.69 19.09
C GLY A 50 2.05 -6.95 19.14
N SER A 51 0.92 -6.97 18.42
CA SER A 51 0.01 -8.11 18.32
C SER A 51 0.09 -8.74 16.92
N PRO A 52 1.15 -9.52 16.61
CA PRO A 52 1.39 -9.99 15.26
C PRO A 52 0.32 -10.98 14.76
N SER A 53 -0.18 -11.88 15.62
CA SER A 53 -1.16 -12.89 15.22
C SER A 53 -2.46 -12.27 14.68
N PRO A 54 -3.13 -11.32 15.40
CA PRO A 54 -4.24 -10.57 14.83
C PRO A 54 -3.85 -9.77 13.58
N GLY A 55 -2.64 -9.20 13.55
CA GLY A 55 -2.15 -8.46 12.39
C GLY A 55 -2.13 -9.29 11.11
N TYR A 56 -1.54 -10.48 11.17
CA TYR A 56 -1.52 -11.44 10.06
C TYR A 56 -2.92 -11.90 9.66
N TYR A 57 -3.80 -12.18 10.62
CA TYR A 57 -5.17 -12.58 10.35
C TYR A 57 -5.89 -11.56 9.45
N TRP A 58 -5.83 -10.27 9.80
CA TRP A 58 -6.52 -9.23 9.03
C TRP A 58 -5.88 -9.00 7.65
N LEU A 59 -4.55 -9.09 7.54
CA LEU A 59 -3.86 -8.97 6.25
C LEU A 59 -4.20 -10.13 5.31
N LEU A 60 -4.23 -11.36 5.82
CA LEU A 60 -4.63 -12.53 5.04
C LEU A 60 -6.12 -12.46 4.66
N ARG A 61 -6.97 -11.93 5.54
CA ARG A 61 -8.37 -11.67 5.21
C ARG A 61 -8.50 -10.66 4.07
N ALA A 62 -7.73 -9.57 4.08
CA ALA A 62 -7.73 -8.59 2.98
C ALA A 62 -7.39 -9.26 1.63
N LEU A 63 -6.39 -10.15 1.62
CA LEU A 63 -6.02 -10.92 0.43
C LEU A 63 -7.05 -11.98 0.04
N SER A 64 -7.80 -12.54 0.99
CA SER A 64 -8.92 -13.45 0.70
C SER A 64 -10.08 -12.74 0.02
N LEU A 65 -10.31 -11.47 0.39
CA LEU A 65 -11.32 -10.62 -0.24
C LEU A 65 -10.89 -10.18 -1.64
N ASN A 66 -9.60 -9.87 -1.82
CA ASN A 66 -9.04 -9.52 -3.11
C ASN A 66 -7.57 -9.99 -3.20
N PRO A 67 -7.30 -11.10 -3.92
CA PRO A 67 -5.95 -11.64 -4.07
C PRO A 67 -4.95 -10.69 -4.74
N GLY A 68 -5.44 -9.73 -5.53
CA GLY A 68 -4.63 -8.69 -6.19
C GLY A 68 -4.42 -7.44 -5.34
N PHE A 69 -4.83 -7.45 -4.05
CA PHE A 69 -4.74 -6.28 -3.20
C PHE A 69 -3.32 -6.04 -2.69
N PHE A 70 -2.54 -5.31 -3.49
CA PHE A 70 -1.09 -5.14 -3.27
C PHE A 70 -0.74 -4.50 -1.92
N GLN A 71 -1.61 -3.66 -1.36
CA GLN A 71 -1.33 -2.98 -0.10
C GLN A 71 -1.17 -3.98 1.05
N ALA A 72 -1.98 -5.05 1.07
CA ALA A 72 -1.89 -6.09 2.10
C ALA A 72 -0.61 -6.92 1.96
N SER A 73 -0.29 -7.38 0.74
CA SER A 73 0.95 -8.14 0.49
C SER A 73 2.19 -7.29 0.73
N ARG A 74 2.18 -5.99 0.41
CA ARG A 74 3.27 -5.07 0.75
C ARG A 74 3.51 -4.97 2.26
N VAL A 75 2.44 -4.86 3.07
CA VAL A 75 2.57 -4.82 4.54
C VAL A 75 3.10 -6.16 5.07
N LEU A 76 2.65 -7.29 4.53
CA LEU A 76 3.18 -8.61 4.87
C LEU A 76 4.66 -8.77 4.50
N ALA A 77 5.08 -8.24 3.36
CA ALA A 77 6.48 -8.24 2.93
C ALA A 77 7.35 -7.42 3.88
N ALA A 78 6.92 -6.20 4.23
CA ALA A 78 7.62 -5.35 5.17
C ALA A 78 7.72 -6.00 6.57
N GLN A 79 6.63 -6.59 7.07
CA GLN A 79 6.64 -7.30 8.34
C GLN A 79 7.58 -8.52 8.31
N SER A 80 7.57 -9.28 7.21
CA SER A 80 8.44 -10.45 7.05
C SER A 80 9.91 -10.05 7.01
N PHE A 81 10.23 -8.95 6.32
CA PHE A 81 11.56 -8.36 6.27
C PHE A 81 12.06 -7.92 7.65
N LEU A 82 11.21 -7.27 8.44
CA LEU A 82 11.51 -6.90 9.83
C LEU A 82 11.71 -8.11 10.74
N SER A 83 10.98 -9.20 10.51
CA SER A 83 11.17 -10.47 11.23
C SER A 83 12.33 -11.33 10.72
N GLU A 84 13.16 -10.79 9.80
CA GLU A 84 14.30 -11.48 9.18
C GLU A 84 13.93 -12.78 8.43
N ASN A 85 12.66 -12.94 8.08
CA ASN A 85 12.20 -14.06 7.27
C ASN A 85 12.26 -13.69 5.79
N GLN A 86 13.44 -13.89 5.22
CA GLN A 86 13.78 -13.49 3.85
C GLN A 86 12.88 -14.13 2.79
N GLU A 87 12.62 -15.44 2.94
CA GLU A 87 11.81 -16.22 2.00
C GLU A 87 10.39 -15.65 1.91
N ARG A 88 9.75 -15.40 3.07
CA ARG A 88 8.42 -14.79 3.10
C ARG A 88 8.44 -13.35 2.62
N ALA A 89 9.49 -12.58 2.93
CA ALA A 89 9.64 -11.22 2.46
C ALA A 89 9.68 -11.16 0.92
N LEU A 90 10.47 -12.02 0.28
CA LEU A 90 10.53 -12.14 -1.18
C LEU A 90 9.19 -12.59 -1.77
N HIS A 91 8.54 -13.60 -1.18
CA HIS A 91 7.24 -14.07 -1.63
C HIS A 91 6.17 -12.96 -1.62
N TRP A 92 6.04 -12.24 -0.49
CA TRP A 92 5.05 -11.17 -0.39
C TRP A 92 5.41 -9.93 -1.21
N SER A 93 6.70 -9.65 -1.38
CA SER A 93 7.18 -8.56 -2.24
C SER A 93 6.84 -8.82 -3.71
N THR A 94 7.12 -10.02 -4.20
CA THR A 94 6.82 -10.42 -5.59
C THR A 94 5.32 -10.43 -5.88
N THR A 95 4.49 -10.89 -4.94
CA THR A 95 3.02 -10.84 -5.09
C THR A 95 2.48 -9.40 -5.11
N SER A 96 3.03 -8.51 -4.27
CA SER A 96 2.72 -7.08 -4.32
C SER A 96 3.08 -6.45 -5.67
N LEU A 97 4.29 -6.73 -6.18
CA LEU A 97 4.74 -6.18 -7.46
C LEU A 97 4.00 -6.75 -8.67
N ARG A 98 3.58 -8.02 -8.61
CA ARG A 98 2.74 -8.61 -9.65
C ARG A 98 1.42 -7.86 -9.81
N SER A 99 0.84 -7.43 -8.69
CA SER A 99 -0.45 -6.76 -8.66
C SER A 99 -0.36 -5.26 -8.93
N ALA A 100 0.72 -4.61 -8.49
CA ALA A 100 0.95 -3.19 -8.72
C ALA A 100 2.41 -2.95 -9.15
N PRO A 101 2.75 -3.30 -10.41
CA PRO A 101 4.14 -3.23 -10.86
C PRO A 101 4.66 -1.80 -10.84
N LYS A 102 3.82 -0.79 -11.04
CA LYS A 102 4.22 0.64 -11.04
C LYS A 102 4.10 1.31 -9.67
N ASN A 103 3.91 0.57 -8.58
CA ASN A 103 3.92 1.18 -7.25
C ASN A 103 5.37 1.46 -6.80
N ARG A 104 5.67 2.75 -6.55
CA ARG A 104 7.00 3.21 -6.18
C ARG A 104 7.49 2.60 -4.87
N ILE A 105 6.66 2.57 -3.83
CA ILE A 105 7.03 2.10 -2.49
C ILE A 105 7.25 0.58 -2.51
N ALA A 106 6.42 -0.17 -3.23
CA ALA A 106 6.60 -1.61 -3.39
C ALA A 106 7.93 -1.95 -4.09
N ARG A 107 8.35 -1.15 -5.08
CA ARG A 107 9.67 -1.34 -5.72
C ARG A 107 10.85 -1.03 -4.81
N VAL A 108 10.77 0.04 -4.01
CA VAL A 108 11.82 0.35 -3.02
C VAL A 108 11.94 -0.78 -2.01
N LEU A 109 10.80 -1.29 -1.50
CA LEU A 109 10.78 -2.43 -0.59
C LEU A 109 11.39 -3.69 -1.22
N ALA A 110 11.08 -3.98 -2.48
CA ALA A 110 11.69 -5.10 -3.20
C ALA A 110 13.20 -4.94 -3.33
N GLY A 111 13.69 -3.73 -3.63
CA GLY A 111 15.12 -3.43 -3.68
C GLY A 111 15.81 -3.74 -2.35
N ASN A 112 15.26 -3.27 -1.24
CA ASN A 112 15.85 -3.51 0.09
C ASN A 112 15.84 -5.00 0.48
N ILE A 113 14.79 -5.74 0.11
CA ILE A 113 14.72 -7.19 0.35
C ILE A 113 15.77 -7.93 -0.50
N LEU A 114 15.92 -7.58 -1.78
CA LEU A 114 16.88 -8.19 -2.70
C LEU A 114 18.33 -7.89 -2.33
N GLU A 115 18.62 -6.67 -1.88
CA GLU A 115 19.95 -6.28 -1.40
C GLU A 115 20.35 -7.09 -0.18
N LYS A 116 19.45 -7.23 0.81
CA LYS A 116 19.67 -8.13 1.96
C LYS A 116 19.86 -9.58 1.52
N SER A 117 19.40 -9.96 0.32
CA SER A 117 19.54 -11.30 -0.25
C SER A 117 20.86 -11.48 -1.03
N GLY A 118 21.67 -10.43 -1.14
CA GLY A 118 22.89 -10.42 -1.94
C GLY A 118 22.68 -10.14 -3.44
N ALA A 119 21.43 -9.97 -3.88
CA ALA A 119 21.07 -9.68 -5.27
C ALA A 119 21.13 -8.17 -5.57
N VAL A 120 22.32 -7.58 -5.39
CA VAL A 120 22.54 -6.12 -5.44
C VAL A 120 22.16 -5.52 -6.81
N SER A 121 22.53 -6.17 -7.91
CA SER A 121 22.20 -5.70 -9.27
C SER A 121 20.69 -5.58 -9.52
N GLU A 122 19.91 -6.57 -9.07
CA GLU A 122 18.45 -6.55 -9.19
C GLU A 122 17.85 -5.47 -8.27
N ALA A 123 18.40 -5.32 -7.07
CA ALA A 123 17.98 -4.29 -6.12
C ALA A 123 18.12 -2.88 -6.72
N ASP A 124 19.26 -2.58 -7.35
CA ASP A 124 19.52 -1.30 -8.00
C ASP A 124 18.58 -1.07 -9.18
N SER A 125 18.29 -2.10 -9.97
CA SER A 125 17.29 -2.02 -11.04
C SER A 125 15.91 -1.61 -10.51
N HIS A 126 15.45 -2.25 -9.42
CA HIS A 126 14.18 -1.91 -8.79
C HIS A 126 14.16 -0.49 -8.22
N ARG A 127 15.24 -0.03 -7.57
CA ARG A 127 15.36 1.33 -7.03
C ARG A 127 15.42 2.38 -8.14
N ASN A 128 16.22 2.16 -9.16
CA ASN A 128 16.32 3.05 -10.32
C ASN A 128 14.97 3.20 -11.01
N PHE A 129 14.23 2.11 -11.20
CA PHE A 129 12.87 2.19 -11.72
C PHE A 129 11.94 2.92 -10.74
N ALA A 130 12.06 2.70 -9.43
CA ALA A 130 11.28 3.46 -8.44
C ALA A 130 11.51 4.97 -8.52
N HIS A 131 12.73 5.42 -8.89
CA HIS A 131 13.05 6.83 -9.08
C HIS A 131 12.43 7.45 -10.34
N THR A 132 12.11 6.66 -11.37
CA THR A 132 11.42 7.16 -12.57
C THR A 132 9.93 7.37 -12.36
N LEU A 133 9.36 6.74 -11.32
CA LEU A 133 7.94 6.83 -10.98
C LEU A 133 7.62 8.12 -10.23
N PRO A 134 6.40 8.67 -10.39
CA PRO A 134 5.99 9.86 -9.66
C PRO A 134 6.02 9.60 -8.14
N LYS A 135 6.58 10.56 -7.40
CA LYS A 135 6.53 10.55 -5.93
C LYS A 135 5.08 10.69 -5.48
N GLN A 136 4.67 9.82 -4.58
CA GLN A 136 3.34 9.86 -3.95
C GLN A 136 3.52 9.81 -2.44
N HIS A 137 2.64 10.50 -1.72
CA HIS A 137 2.66 10.51 -0.28
C HIS A 137 2.45 9.08 0.28
N PRO A 138 3.25 8.57 1.23
CA PRO A 138 3.16 7.19 1.70
C PRO A 138 1.78 6.79 2.22
N LEU A 139 1.07 7.74 2.85
CA LEU A 139 -0.29 7.51 3.35
C LEU A 139 -1.33 7.28 2.25
N ARG A 140 -1.06 7.66 0.99
CA ARG A 140 -2.03 7.55 -0.11
C ARG A 140 -2.50 6.11 -0.29
N ASP A 141 -1.60 5.14 -0.14
CA ASP A 141 -1.94 3.71 -0.25
C ASP A 141 -2.90 3.24 0.84
N HIS A 142 -3.00 3.98 1.95
CA HIS A 142 -3.83 3.64 3.11
C HIS A 142 -5.19 4.35 3.15
N LEU A 143 -5.38 5.38 2.32
CA LEU A 143 -6.60 6.18 2.29
C LEU A 143 -7.67 5.58 1.37
N ILE A 144 -8.93 5.66 1.80
CA ILE A 144 -10.08 5.41 0.94
C ILE A 144 -10.51 6.77 0.38
N THR A 145 -10.39 6.92 -0.93
CA THR A 145 -10.73 8.13 -1.70
C THR A 145 -11.72 7.75 -2.80
N GLU A 146 -12.27 8.74 -3.51
CA GLU A 146 -13.15 8.48 -4.66
C GLU A 146 -12.47 7.66 -5.76
N GLY A 147 -11.14 7.76 -5.88
CA GLY A 147 -10.34 6.97 -6.81
C GLY A 147 -9.90 5.61 -6.27
N THR A 148 -10.22 5.27 -5.02
CA THR A 148 -9.91 3.95 -4.46
C THR A 148 -10.90 2.94 -5.05
N PRO A 149 -10.43 1.96 -5.82
CA PRO A 149 -11.33 1.00 -6.44
C PRO A 149 -12.05 0.17 -5.37
N VAL A 150 -13.29 -0.19 -5.67
CA VAL A 150 -14.12 -0.96 -4.74
C VAL A 150 -13.49 -2.33 -4.47
N PRO A 151 -13.80 -2.96 -3.33
CA PRO A 151 -13.19 -4.22 -2.90
C PRO A 151 -13.11 -5.33 -3.96
N TRP A 152 -14.16 -5.44 -4.78
CA TRP A 152 -14.36 -6.41 -5.85
C TRP A 152 -13.90 -5.93 -7.23
N THR A 153 -13.20 -4.79 -7.32
CA THR A 153 -12.62 -4.36 -8.58
C THR A 153 -11.50 -5.32 -8.98
N LEU A 154 -11.64 -5.86 -10.19
CA LEU A 154 -10.59 -6.58 -10.87
C LEU A 154 -9.50 -5.59 -11.27
N TYR A 155 -8.32 -5.70 -10.66
CA TYR A 155 -7.15 -4.91 -11.06
C TYR A 155 -6.56 -5.51 -12.33
N LEU A 156 -6.86 -4.89 -13.48
CA LEU A 156 -6.23 -5.22 -14.77
C LEU A 156 -5.00 -4.34 -15.06
N ASP A 157 -4.68 -3.39 -14.18
CA ASP A 157 -3.64 -2.39 -14.45
C ASP A 157 -2.24 -3.04 -14.55
N GLY A 158 -1.74 -3.18 -15.77
CA GLY A 158 -0.45 -3.83 -16.09
C GLY A 158 -0.54 -5.29 -16.58
N GLN A 159 -1.74 -5.87 -16.69
CA GLN A 159 -1.99 -7.10 -17.46
C GLN A 159 -2.64 -6.64 -18.77
N ASP A 160 -1.94 -6.78 -19.90
CA ASP A 160 -2.34 -6.33 -21.25
C ASP A 160 -3.82 -5.94 -21.40
N ASP A 161 -4.07 -4.67 -21.78
CA ASP A 161 -5.37 -4.20 -22.30
C ASP A 161 -5.93 -5.09 -23.43
N GLY A 162 -5.12 -6.00 -23.96
CA GLY A 162 -5.50 -7.02 -24.92
C GLY A 162 -6.67 -7.89 -24.48
N LEU A 163 -6.96 -8.07 -23.18
CA LEU A 163 -8.18 -8.79 -22.79
C LEU A 163 -9.44 -7.92 -22.98
N LEU A 164 -9.39 -6.65 -22.59
CA LEU A 164 -10.50 -5.70 -22.75
C LEU A 164 -10.75 -5.34 -24.22
N ARG A 165 -9.69 -5.26 -25.04
CA ARG A 165 -9.79 -5.10 -26.50
C ARG A 165 -10.38 -6.33 -27.18
N ARG A 166 -10.01 -7.55 -26.74
CA ARG A 166 -10.57 -8.80 -27.26
C ARG A 166 -12.04 -9.00 -26.90
N MET A 167 -12.51 -8.38 -25.82
CA MET A 167 -13.91 -8.41 -25.39
C MET A 167 -14.72 -7.23 -25.92
N GLU A 168 -14.13 -6.34 -26.73
CA GLU A 168 -14.78 -5.14 -27.30
C GLU A 168 -15.38 -4.17 -26.26
N ILE A 169 -14.94 -4.25 -25.00
CA ILE A 169 -15.50 -3.45 -23.89
C ILE A 169 -14.97 -2.00 -23.92
N VAL A 170 -13.82 -1.76 -24.56
CA VAL A 170 -13.22 -0.44 -24.68
C VAL A 170 -13.24 -0.03 -26.16
N GLU A 171 -14.14 0.87 -26.54
CA GLU A 171 -14.03 1.54 -27.83
C GLU A 171 -12.71 2.30 -27.88
N ALA A 172 -11.98 2.11 -28.98
CA ALA A 172 -10.73 2.80 -29.27
C ALA A 172 -10.98 4.31 -29.41
N GLY A 173 -11.03 5.06 -28.30
CA GLY A 173 -11.28 6.50 -28.36
C GLY A 173 -11.56 7.25 -27.07
N ALA A 174 -11.70 6.60 -25.91
CA ALA A 174 -11.97 7.34 -24.68
C ALA A 174 -10.69 7.99 -24.12
N ARG A 175 -10.43 9.24 -24.54
CA ARG A 175 -9.43 10.13 -23.92
C ARG A 175 -9.69 10.18 -22.40
N VAL A 176 -8.73 9.68 -21.63
CA VAL A 176 -8.64 9.93 -20.19
C VAL A 176 -8.59 11.45 -20.00
N ARG A 177 -9.65 12.04 -19.47
CA ARG A 177 -9.65 13.45 -19.06
C ARG A 177 -8.55 13.59 -18.01
N GLN A 178 -7.59 14.47 -18.30
CA GLN A 178 -6.50 14.81 -17.39
C GLN A 178 -7.07 15.19 -16.00
N PRO A 179 -6.47 14.75 -14.89
CA PRO A 179 -6.82 15.32 -13.61
C PRO A 179 -6.35 16.78 -13.56
N LEU A 180 -7.29 17.66 -13.18
CA LEU A 180 -7.12 19.10 -13.02
C LEU A 180 -5.88 19.42 -12.17
N GLN A 181 -5.04 20.31 -12.70
CA GLN A 181 -3.96 20.97 -11.95
C GLN A 181 -4.60 21.82 -10.85
N PHE A 182 -4.26 21.56 -9.58
CA PHE A 182 -4.52 22.49 -8.48
C PHE A 182 -3.24 22.83 -7.73
N LEU A 183 -2.78 24.04 -8.07
CA LEU A 183 -1.93 25.01 -7.36
C LEU A 183 -1.27 24.60 -6.03
N ASP A 184 0.06 24.65 -6.07
CA ASP A 184 0.96 24.82 -4.94
C ASP A 184 0.59 26.05 -4.08
N ARG A 185 0.50 25.83 -2.76
CA ARG A 185 0.87 26.85 -1.76
C ARG A 185 1.61 26.17 -0.61
N HIS A 186 2.91 26.43 -0.55
CA HIS A 186 3.85 26.03 0.51
C HIS A 186 3.42 26.55 1.89
N ALA A 187 3.71 25.78 2.95
CA ALA A 187 4.51 26.25 4.10
C ALA A 187 4.76 25.13 5.14
N SER A 188 6.04 24.77 5.28
CA SER A 188 6.77 24.43 6.52
C SER A 188 6.12 23.53 7.57
N CYS A 189 6.67 22.30 7.70
CA CYS A 189 6.89 21.66 9.00
C CYS A 189 7.94 20.53 8.88
N GLU A 190 9.16 20.85 8.44
CA GLU A 190 10.27 19.88 8.33
C GLU A 190 10.82 19.39 9.69
N GLY A 191 10.43 20.01 10.80
CA GLY A 191 11.03 19.73 12.12
C GLY A 191 10.49 18.50 12.85
N ALA A 192 9.26 18.05 12.58
CA ALA A 192 8.62 16.94 13.31
C ALA A 192 8.74 15.58 12.59
N PHE A 193 9.15 15.57 11.31
CA PHE A 193 9.11 14.38 10.46
C PHE A 193 10.26 13.40 10.68
N ARG A 194 11.42 13.85 11.18
CA ARG A 194 12.60 12.98 11.38
C ARG A 194 12.40 11.88 12.44
N ALA A 195 11.39 11.98 13.30
CA ALA A 195 11.06 10.95 14.30
C ALA A 195 9.94 9.99 13.85
N LEU A 196 9.26 10.27 12.73
CA LEU A 196 8.06 9.56 12.28
C LEU A 196 8.31 8.58 11.10
N GLY A 197 9.46 8.67 10.44
CA GLY A 197 9.74 8.04 9.14
C GLY A 197 10.17 6.58 9.14
N ARG A 198 10.59 5.95 10.24
CA ARG A 198 11.28 4.63 10.12
C ARG A 198 10.42 3.41 9.79
N VAL A 199 9.09 3.53 9.62
CA VAL A 199 8.23 2.34 9.46
C VAL A 199 7.16 2.46 8.36
N LEU A 200 6.83 3.66 7.88
CA LEU A 200 5.96 3.84 6.69
C LEU A 200 6.74 4.31 5.46
N GLU A 201 7.93 4.87 5.66
CA GLU A 201 8.90 5.12 4.60
C GLU A 201 9.90 3.98 4.63
N VAL A 202 9.79 3.07 3.67
CA VAL A 202 10.87 2.14 3.33
C VAL A 202 12.04 2.91 2.67
N GLU A 203 11.93 4.23 2.52
CA GLU A 203 12.96 5.10 1.96
C GLU A 203 14.17 5.30 2.89
N ASP A 204 14.02 5.07 4.21
CA ASP A 204 15.05 5.40 5.21
C ASP A 204 15.50 4.19 6.08
N LEU A 205 15.40 2.97 5.56
CA LEU A 205 16.15 1.85 6.16
C LEU A 205 17.59 1.91 5.61
N PRO A 206 18.61 1.86 6.50
CA PRO A 206 20.02 2.02 6.12
C PRO A 206 20.49 0.92 5.17
#